data_AF-A0A5J4T6W3-F1
#
_entry.id   AF-A0A5J4T6W3-F1
#
_cell.length_a   1.000
_cell.length_b   1.000
_cell.length_c   1.000
_cell.angle_alpha   90.00
_cell.angle_beta   90.00
_cell.angle_gamma   90.00
#
_symmetry.space_group_name_H-M   'P 1'
#
loop_
_entity.id
_entity.type
_entity.pdbx_description
1 polymer ?
#
loop_
_entity_poly.entity_id
_entity_poly.type
_entity_poly.pdbx_seq_one_letter_code
_entity_poly.pdbx_strand_id
1 'polypeptide(L)'
;VQNQFINNGGVIKGNMQINSSTGNYSEGLRIANNNNNISAIYIGTSSINSTGSIDGQWSVFKKGDGTLNIVRTADQNVANRGLVISVDGNTLSFNGSIIAGTGATSGASNGSVNYSAGNPILWGVNSVGTEGGFYSDGPKVYWRAKPVTLGSVPP
;
A
#
# COMPACT_ATOMS: atom_id res chain seq x y z
N VAL A 1 6.77 31.61 -25.35
CA VAL A 1 6.15 32.44 -24.30
C VAL A 1 6.01 31.58 -23.06
N GLN A 2 6.75 31.89 -21.99
CA GLN A 2 6.59 31.23 -20.70
C GLN A 2 5.53 32.03 -19.93
N ASN A 3 4.33 31.48 -19.79
CA ASN A 3 3.30 32.10 -18.96
C ASN A 3 3.70 31.93 -17.49
N GLN A 4 4.43 32.91 -16.97
CA GLN A 4 4.74 33.01 -15.55
C GLN A 4 3.55 33.66 -14.86
N PHE A 5 2.71 32.86 -14.20
CA PHE A 5 1.67 33.42 -13.32
C PHE A 5 2.34 33.80 -12.00
N ILE A 6 2.86 35.04 -11.92
CA ILE A 6 3.36 35.60 -10.67
C ILE A 6 2.15 36.05 -9.86
N ASN A 7 1.92 35.39 -8.73
CA ASN A 7 0.89 35.82 -7.80
C ASN A 7 1.52 36.62 -6.65
N ASN A 8 1.46 37.94 -6.75
CA ASN A 8 1.98 38.87 -5.75
C ASN A 8 0.96 39.10 -4.62
N GLY A 9 0.54 38.03 -3.93
CA GLY A 9 -0.32 38.09 -2.74
C GLY A 9 -1.84 37.97 -2.95
N GLY A 10 -2.29 37.67 -4.16
CA GLY A 10 -3.68 37.31 -4.46
C GLY A 10 -3.99 35.82 -4.24
N VAL A 11 -5.20 35.49 -3.85
CA VAL A 11 -5.67 34.08 -3.85
C VAL A 11 -6.31 33.81 -5.21
N ILE A 12 -5.89 32.74 -5.91
CA ILE A 12 -6.59 32.30 -7.12
C ILE A 12 -7.87 31.60 -6.68
N LYS A 13 -9.02 32.24 -6.93
CA LYS A 13 -10.33 31.66 -6.64
C LYS A 13 -10.83 30.95 -7.90
N GLY A 14 -10.98 29.63 -7.84
CA GLY A 14 -11.49 28.80 -8.94
C GLY A 14 -10.60 27.62 -9.29
N ASN A 15 -10.97 26.88 -10.33
CA ASN A 15 -10.17 25.79 -10.89
C ASN A 15 -8.98 26.37 -11.69
N MET A 16 -7.76 26.03 -11.26
CA MET A 16 -6.54 26.29 -12.04
C MET A 16 -6.09 24.99 -12.69
N GLN A 17 -5.98 25.00 -14.01
CA GLN A 17 -5.43 23.89 -14.78
C GLN A 17 -4.01 24.23 -15.22
N ILE A 18 -3.04 23.41 -14.82
CA ILE A 18 -1.65 23.51 -15.28
C ILE A 18 -1.45 22.44 -16.35
N ASN A 19 -1.52 22.82 -17.63
CA ASN A 19 -1.25 21.94 -18.76
C ASN A 19 0.20 22.12 -19.20
N SER A 20 0.91 21.05 -19.54
CA SER A 20 2.16 21.16 -20.29
C SER A 20 2.00 20.70 -21.75
N SER A 21 3.06 20.85 -22.56
CA SER A 21 3.07 20.68 -24.04
C SER A 21 2.86 19.23 -24.54
N THR A 22 3.48 18.75 -25.63
CA THR A 22 3.15 17.44 -26.27
C THR A 22 4.28 16.36 -26.36
N GLY A 23 5.33 16.40 -25.54
CA GLY A 23 6.33 15.32 -25.41
C GLY A 23 6.16 14.40 -24.17
N ASN A 24 6.96 13.34 -24.03
CA ASN A 24 6.88 12.43 -22.85
C ASN A 24 7.08 13.11 -21.47
N TYR A 25 7.55 14.35 -21.47
CA TYR A 25 7.70 15.16 -20.25
C TYR A 25 6.55 16.14 -20.05
N SER A 26 5.55 16.17 -20.93
CA SER A 26 4.69 17.32 -21.13
C SER A 26 3.26 17.15 -20.62
N GLU A 27 3.08 16.44 -19.53
CA GLU A 27 1.80 16.36 -18.83
C GLU A 27 1.77 17.22 -17.55
N GLY A 28 0.77 18.09 -17.42
CA GLY A 28 0.25 18.53 -16.13
C GLY A 28 1.15 19.31 -15.16
N LEU A 29 0.71 19.32 -13.89
CA LEU A 29 1.45 19.83 -12.74
C LEU A 29 2.78 19.07 -12.56
N ARG A 30 3.90 19.81 -12.57
CA ARG A 30 5.23 19.27 -12.25
C ARG A 30 5.71 19.79 -10.90
N ILE A 31 6.04 18.88 -9.98
CA ILE A 31 6.64 19.23 -8.69
C ILE A 31 8.15 18.97 -8.76
N ALA A 32 8.94 20.04 -8.66
CA ALA A 32 10.40 19.96 -8.65
C ALA A 32 10.94 19.69 -7.24
N ASN A 33 12.16 19.13 -7.17
CA ASN A 33 12.85 18.96 -5.91
C ASN A 33 13.35 20.31 -5.37
N ASN A 34 13.32 20.48 -4.06
CA ASN A 34 14.05 21.54 -3.37
C ASN A 34 15.54 21.18 -3.21
N ASN A 35 16.32 22.06 -2.58
CA ASN A 35 17.76 21.87 -2.34
C ASN A 35 18.09 20.62 -1.50
N ASN A 36 17.11 20.06 -0.79
CA ASN A 36 17.25 18.85 0.01
C ASN A 36 16.78 17.59 -0.74
N ASN A 37 16.57 17.69 -2.06
CA ASN A 37 16.10 16.59 -2.92
C ASN A 37 14.68 16.07 -2.56
N ILE A 38 13.85 16.95 -1.98
CA ILE A 38 12.47 16.67 -1.56
C ILE A 38 11.49 17.37 -2.51
N SER A 39 10.41 16.69 -2.88
CA SER A 39 9.27 17.24 -3.62
C SER A 39 7.96 16.74 -3.00
N ALA A 40 6.93 17.59 -2.91
CA ALA A 40 5.70 17.26 -2.22
C ALA A 40 4.45 17.92 -2.82
N ILE A 41 3.32 17.22 -2.70
CA ILE A 41 1.97 17.75 -2.82
C ILE A 41 1.31 17.62 -1.44
N TYR A 42 0.78 18.72 -0.92
CA TYR A 42 0.01 18.74 0.32
C TYR A 42 -1.48 18.87 -0.01
N ILE A 43 -2.32 18.03 0.60
CA ILE A 43 -3.77 17.94 0.33
C ILE A 43 -4.51 18.20 1.64
N GLY A 44 -5.51 19.09 1.61
CA GLY A 44 -6.22 19.51 2.82
C GLY A 44 -5.46 20.58 3.61
N THR A 45 -4.80 21.51 2.91
CA THR A 45 -4.15 22.69 3.51
C THR A 45 -5.18 23.72 3.98
N SER A 46 -4.78 24.59 4.90
CA SER A 46 -5.59 25.73 5.36
C SER A 46 -5.28 26.96 4.53
N SER A 47 -6.28 27.80 4.27
CA SER A 47 -6.09 29.11 3.62
C SER A 47 -5.51 30.17 4.55
N ILE A 48 -5.48 29.92 5.86
CA ILE A 48 -5.02 30.88 6.88
C ILE A 48 -3.77 30.40 7.62
N ASN A 49 -3.59 29.09 7.76
CA ASN A 49 -2.40 28.52 8.39
C ASN A 49 -1.40 28.11 7.31
N SER A 50 -0.31 28.88 7.19
CA SER A 50 0.79 28.64 6.25
C SER A 50 1.95 27.82 6.85
N THR A 51 1.88 27.48 8.13
CA THR A 51 2.93 26.77 8.86
C THR A 51 2.36 25.67 9.76
N GLY A 52 3.16 24.65 10.02
CA GLY A 52 2.79 23.53 10.90
C GLY A 52 1.99 22.43 10.21
N SER A 53 1.80 21.32 10.92
CA SER A 53 0.92 20.24 10.46
C SER A 53 -0.53 20.61 10.75
N ILE A 54 -1.39 20.49 9.75
CA ILE A 54 -2.83 20.69 9.88
C ILE A 54 -3.50 19.33 10.05
N ASP A 55 -4.42 19.22 11.00
CA ASP A 55 -5.20 17.99 11.15
C ASP A 55 -6.04 17.72 9.89
N GLY A 56 -6.26 16.45 9.56
CA GLY A 56 -6.86 16.08 8.27
C GLY A 56 -5.94 16.23 7.03
N GLN A 57 -4.76 16.86 7.12
CA GLN A 57 -3.87 17.04 5.96
C GLN A 57 -3.08 15.78 5.56
N TRP A 58 -3.05 15.51 4.25
CA TRP A 58 -2.26 14.44 3.63
C TRP A 58 -1.12 15.00 2.81
N SER A 59 -0.11 14.16 2.61
CA SER A 59 1.06 14.46 1.82
C SER A 59 1.39 13.33 0.88
N VAL A 60 1.63 13.67 -0.39
CA VAL A 60 2.27 12.80 -1.37
C VAL A 60 3.65 13.39 -1.65
N PHE A 61 4.72 12.74 -1.22
CA PHE A 61 6.04 13.34 -1.28
C PHE A 61 7.16 12.35 -1.55
N LYS A 62 8.13 12.81 -2.33
CA LYS A 62 9.42 12.15 -2.47
C LYS A 62 10.35 12.70 -1.38
N LYS A 63 10.89 11.81 -0.56
CA LYS A 63 11.86 12.16 0.49
C LYS A 63 13.27 12.29 -0.08
N GLY A 64 14.15 12.98 0.65
CA GLY A 64 15.54 13.18 0.23
C GLY A 64 16.32 11.88 0.02
N ASP A 65 15.97 10.83 0.75
CA ASP A 65 16.50 9.46 0.62
C ASP A 65 16.05 8.71 -0.64
N GLY A 66 15.13 9.28 -1.43
CA GLY A 66 14.64 8.69 -2.67
C GLY A 66 13.32 7.94 -2.56
N THR A 67 12.82 7.68 -1.35
CA THR A 67 11.51 7.02 -1.17
C THR A 67 10.34 7.90 -1.60
N LEU A 68 9.28 7.29 -2.12
CA LEU A 68 8.02 7.96 -2.43
C LEU A 68 6.96 7.56 -1.40
N ASN A 69 6.32 8.55 -0.77
CA ASN A 69 5.50 8.36 0.43
C ASN A 69 4.12 9.00 0.25
N ILE A 70 3.08 8.32 0.72
CA ILE A 70 1.72 8.86 0.91
C ILE A 70 1.36 8.70 2.38
N VAL A 71 1.23 9.81 3.10
CA VAL A 71 1.12 9.80 4.56
C VAL A 71 0.38 11.02 5.08
N ARG A 72 -0.13 10.94 6.32
CA ARG A 72 -0.59 12.10 7.08
C ARG A 72 0.55 13.09 7.20
N THR A 73 0.31 14.40 7.00
CA THR A 73 1.42 15.37 7.06
C THR A 73 2.14 15.36 8.41
N ALA A 74 1.39 15.14 9.50
CA ALA A 74 1.94 15.01 10.86
C ALA A 74 2.97 13.88 11.00
N ASP A 75 2.84 12.84 10.18
CA ASP A 75 3.63 11.62 10.25
C ASP A 75 4.74 11.56 9.17
N GLN A 76 4.95 12.61 8.37
CA GLN A 76 5.94 12.62 7.26
C GLN A 76 7.36 12.23 7.69
N ASN A 77 7.73 12.56 8.92
CA ASN A 77 9.06 12.28 9.46
C ASN A 77 9.05 11.16 10.50
N VAL A 78 7.91 10.48 10.68
CA VAL A 78 7.78 9.35 11.58
C VAL A 78 8.06 8.07 10.80
N ALA A 79 8.98 7.26 11.30
CA ALA A 79 9.32 5.99 10.68
C ALA A 79 8.10 5.07 10.58
N ASN A 80 8.05 4.25 9.52
CA ASN A 80 7.04 3.21 9.36
C ASN A 80 5.60 3.73 9.32
N ARG A 81 5.32 4.91 8.75
CA ARG A 81 3.98 5.48 8.60
C ARG A 81 3.58 5.66 7.14
N GLY A 82 2.30 5.48 6.85
CA GLY A 82 1.75 5.67 5.52
C GLY A 82 2.12 4.56 4.54
N LEU A 83 1.89 4.83 3.26
CA LEU A 83 2.30 3.99 2.14
C LEU A 83 3.65 4.47 1.62
N VAL A 84 4.62 3.56 1.49
CA VAL A 84 5.99 3.89 1.07
C VAL A 84 6.42 2.96 -0.06
N ILE A 85 6.92 3.55 -1.14
CA ILE A 85 7.64 2.87 -2.23
C ILE A 85 9.14 3.09 -2.00
N SER A 86 9.91 2.01 -2.06
CA SER A 86 11.37 2.02 -1.90
C SER A 86 12.07 2.84 -2.99
N VAL A 87 13.33 3.20 -2.71
CA VAL A 87 14.17 3.99 -3.61
C VAL A 87 14.38 3.35 -4.99
N ASP A 88 14.39 2.02 -5.05
CA ASP A 88 14.53 1.24 -6.27
C ASP A 88 13.19 0.90 -6.94
N GLY A 89 12.06 1.29 -6.33
CA GLY A 89 10.71 1.03 -6.82
C GLY A 89 10.23 -0.42 -6.64
N ASN A 90 11.01 -1.30 -6.00
CA ASN A 90 10.72 -2.74 -5.94
C ASN A 90 9.87 -3.15 -4.73
N THR A 91 9.87 -2.35 -3.65
CA THR A 91 9.19 -2.67 -2.40
C THR A 91 8.12 -1.65 -2.08
N LEU A 92 6.90 -2.14 -1.82
CA LEU A 92 5.77 -1.36 -1.33
C LEU A 92 5.48 -1.76 0.13
N SER A 93 5.40 -0.79 1.03
CA SER A 93 5.07 -1.03 2.44
C SER A 93 3.96 -0.12 2.94
N PHE A 94 3.15 -0.62 3.86
CA PHE A 94 2.14 0.17 4.58
C PHE A 94 2.38 0.08 6.08
N ASN A 95 2.58 1.23 6.72
CA ASN A 95 2.78 1.33 8.16
C ASN A 95 3.94 0.46 8.70
N GLY A 96 5.00 0.29 7.90
CA GLY A 96 6.18 -0.54 8.22
C GLY A 96 6.09 -1.99 7.76
N SER A 97 4.92 -2.46 7.34
CA SER A 97 4.73 -3.82 6.84
C SER A 97 4.87 -3.86 5.32
N ILE A 98 5.73 -4.74 4.81
CA ILE A 98 5.88 -4.94 3.36
C ILE A 98 4.64 -5.64 2.82
N ILE A 99 4.02 -5.06 1.79
CA ILE A 99 2.81 -5.59 1.13
C ILE A 99 3.07 -6.05 -0.32
N ALA A 100 4.18 -5.64 -0.93
CA ALA A 100 4.68 -6.17 -2.21
C ALA A 100 6.20 -5.97 -2.34
N GLY A 101 6.89 -6.87 -3.04
CA GLY A 101 8.34 -6.81 -3.30
C GLY A 101 9.18 -7.92 -2.66
N THR A 102 10.51 -7.86 -2.81
CA THR A 102 11.42 -8.81 -2.18
C THR A 102 11.32 -8.71 -0.66
N GLY A 103 11.12 -9.85 0.02
CA GLY A 103 10.87 -9.86 1.47
C GLY A 103 9.44 -9.48 1.85
N ALA A 104 8.55 -9.22 0.88
CA ALA A 104 7.11 -9.26 1.13
C ALA A 104 6.75 -10.69 1.47
N THR A 105 6.65 -10.97 2.76
CA THR A 105 5.76 -12.01 3.24
C THR A 105 4.37 -11.48 2.93
N SER A 106 3.92 -11.68 1.69
CA SER A 106 2.49 -11.84 1.51
C SER A 106 2.04 -12.79 2.62
N GLY A 107 0.81 -12.69 3.11
CA GLY A 107 0.22 -13.82 3.83
C GLY A 107 0.27 -15.16 3.04
N ALA A 108 0.88 -15.16 1.84
CA ALA A 108 1.10 -16.23 0.90
C ALA A 108 2.57 -16.63 0.73
N SER A 109 3.44 -16.52 1.75
CA SER A 109 4.61 -17.43 1.82
C SER A 109 4.20 -18.88 2.13
N ASN A 110 2.89 -19.16 2.25
CA ASN A 110 2.31 -20.50 2.30
C ASN A 110 0.78 -20.50 2.01
N GLY A 111 0.30 -19.80 0.96
CA GLY A 111 -1.14 -19.76 0.71
C GLY A 111 -1.70 -18.48 0.11
N SER A 112 -1.55 -18.21 -1.19
CA SER A 112 -2.34 -17.15 -1.86
C SER A 112 -3.83 -17.51 -1.87
N VAL A 113 -4.60 -16.87 -0.98
CA VAL A 113 -6.05 -16.82 -1.09
C VAL A 113 -6.40 -15.66 -2.02
N ASN A 114 -6.63 -15.98 -3.29
CA ASN A 114 -7.36 -15.08 -4.16
C ASN A 114 -8.82 -15.03 -3.70
N TYR A 115 -9.34 -13.81 -3.62
CA TYR A 115 -10.74 -13.49 -3.44
C TYR A 115 -11.62 -14.30 -4.41
N SER A 116 -12.36 -15.29 -3.90
CA SER A 116 -13.65 -15.64 -4.49
C SER A 116 -14.71 -15.42 -3.42
N ALA A 117 -15.62 -14.48 -3.67
CA ALA A 117 -16.85 -14.41 -2.92
C ALA A 117 -17.62 -15.72 -3.18
N GLY A 118 -17.70 -16.59 -2.16
CA GLY A 118 -18.54 -17.78 -2.20
C GLY A 118 -17.85 -19.15 -2.17
N ASN A 119 -16.72 -19.29 -1.45
CA ASN A 119 -16.07 -20.52 -0.95
C ASN A 119 -14.70 -20.84 -1.57
N PRO A 120 -13.59 -20.45 -0.93
CA PRO A 120 -12.29 -21.06 -1.17
C PRO A 120 -11.99 -22.13 -0.11
N ILE A 121 -11.73 -23.35 -0.57
CA ILE A 121 -11.16 -24.44 0.23
C ILE A 121 -9.73 -24.03 0.63
N LEU A 122 -9.51 -23.96 1.94
CA LEU A 122 -8.25 -23.55 2.56
C LEU A 122 -7.13 -24.54 2.21
N TRP A 123 -5.99 -24.02 1.76
CA TRP A 123 -4.76 -24.78 1.54
C TRP A 123 -3.70 -24.25 2.51
N GLY A 124 -3.18 -25.11 3.38
CA GLY A 124 -2.06 -24.74 4.26
C GLY A 124 -1.82 -25.68 5.42
N VAL A 125 -0.60 -26.24 5.44
CA VAL A 125 0.09 -26.97 6.53
C VAL A 125 -0.39 -28.40 6.80
N ASN A 126 0.55 -29.36 6.77
CA ASN A 126 0.35 -30.72 7.28
C ASN A 126 0.02 -30.64 8.78
N SER A 127 -1.27 -30.59 9.11
CA SER A 127 -1.71 -30.56 10.49
C SER A 127 -1.39 -31.92 11.15
N VAL A 128 -0.50 -31.92 12.12
CA VAL A 128 -0.28 -33.05 13.03
C VAL A 128 -1.30 -33.07 14.19
N GLY A 129 -2.23 -32.10 14.22
CA GLY A 129 -3.27 -31.98 15.24
C GLY A 129 -4.41 -32.99 15.07
N THR A 130 -5.10 -33.28 16.16
CA THR A 130 -6.22 -34.24 16.26
C THR A 130 -7.58 -33.65 15.84
N GLU A 131 -7.60 -32.44 15.28
CA GLU A 131 -8.83 -31.76 14.90
C GLU A 131 -9.21 -32.07 13.45
N GLY A 132 -10.48 -32.39 13.20
CA GLY A 132 -10.97 -32.86 11.90
C GLY A 132 -10.84 -31.79 10.81
N GLY A 133 -10.53 -32.22 9.58
CA GLY A 133 -10.35 -31.33 8.44
C GLY A 133 -9.85 -32.05 7.18
N PHE A 134 -9.73 -31.30 6.09
CA PHE A 134 -9.10 -31.77 4.85
C PHE A 134 -7.58 -31.53 4.88
N TYR A 135 -6.81 -32.42 4.26
CA TYR A 135 -5.38 -32.19 3.97
C TYR A 135 -5.05 -32.64 2.54
N SER A 136 -3.95 -32.16 1.96
CA SER A 136 -3.48 -32.59 0.64
C SER A 136 -2.01 -33.02 0.68
N ASP A 137 -1.61 -33.92 -0.22
CA ASP A 137 -0.21 -34.32 -0.46
C ASP A 137 0.35 -33.73 -1.76
N GLY A 138 -0.30 -32.67 -2.27
CA GLY A 138 -0.05 -32.06 -3.57
C GLY A 138 -1.11 -32.51 -4.59
N PRO A 139 -1.03 -33.73 -5.16
CA PRO A 139 -1.97 -34.18 -6.19
C PRO A 139 -3.36 -34.57 -5.66
N LYS A 140 -3.49 -34.97 -4.39
CA LYS A 140 -4.75 -35.49 -3.84
C LYS A 140 -5.20 -34.69 -2.64
N VAL A 141 -6.51 -34.63 -2.44
CA VAL A 141 -7.17 -34.08 -1.25
C VAL A 141 -7.81 -35.23 -0.48
N TYR A 142 -7.56 -35.27 0.82
CA TYR A 142 -8.02 -36.29 1.75
C TYR A 142 -8.89 -35.66 2.83
N TRP A 143 -9.93 -36.37 3.25
CA TRP A 143 -10.73 -36.03 4.43
C TRP A 143 -10.20 -36.81 5.64
N ARG A 144 -9.79 -36.13 6.73
CA ARG A 144 -9.53 -36.79 8.02
C ARG A 144 -10.84 -36.92 8.79
N ALA A 145 -11.48 -38.08 8.68
CA ALA A 145 -12.60 -38.44 9.55
C ALA A 145 -12.04 -38.96 10.89
N LYS A 146 -12.74 -38.70 12.00
CA LYS A 146 -12.49 -39.42 13.24
C LYS A 146 -12.78 -40.92 13.02
N PRO A 147 -11.93 -41.84 13.53
CA PRO A 147 -12.26 -43.26 13.52
C PRO A 147 -13.59 -43.48 14.24
N VAL A 148 -14.50 -44.23 13.60
CA VAL A 148 -15.75 -44.69 14.22
C VAL A 148 -15.51 -46.13 14.69
N THR A 149 -15.56 -46.36 16.00
CA THR A 149 -15.51 -47.72 16.55
C THR A 149 -16.83 -48.42 16.26
N LEU A 150 -16.79 -49.49 15.47
CA LEU A 150 -17.92 -50.38 15.29
C LEU A 150 -17.83 -51.50 16.33
N GLY A 151 -18.88 -51.70 17.11
CA GLY A 151 -18.96 -52.85 18.03
C GLY A 151 -19.06 -54.15 17.24
N SER A 152 -18.39 -55.21 17.72
CA SER A 152 -18.57 -56.55 17.16
C SER A 152 -19.99 -57.04 17.43
N VAL A 153 -20.73 -57.40 16.39
CA VAL A 153 -21.98 -58.15 16.54
C VAL A 153 -21.60 -59.63 16.68
N PRO A 154 -21.90 -60.29 17.81
CA PRO A 154 -21.67 -61.72 17.95
C PRO A 154 -22.52 -62.52 16.94
N PRO A 155 -22.02 -63.67 16.46
CA PRO A 155 -22.70 -64.50 15.46
C PRO A 155 -24.04 -65.09 15.95
#